data_AF-A0A442RVG9-F1
#
_entry.id   AF-A0A442RVG9-F1
#
_cell.length_a   1.000
_cell.length_b   1.000
_cell.length_c   1.000
_cell.angle_alpha   90.00
_cell.angle_beta   90.00
_cell.angle_gamma   90.00
#
_symmetry.space_group_name_H-M   'P 1'
#
loop_
_entity.id
_entity.type
_entity.pdbx_description
1 polymer ?
#
loop_
_entity_poly.entity_id
_entity_poly.type
_entity_poly.pdbx_seq_one_letter_code
_entity_poly.pdbx_strand_id
1 'polypeptide(L)'
;MLSDEIAPLEEVAQAIGRPVAWLKRNWLKLHLEQNFPRKIPTGFVWPRRAVEVWLRSAGQFAPAPLPANQNGPEGDAIAAAAAALRERYGARP
;
A
#
# COMPACT_ATOMS: atom_id res chain seq x y z
N MET A 1 -15.26 -16.77 2.64
CA MET A 1 -13.88 -17.29 2.81
C MET A 1 -13.05 -16.16 3.39
N LEU A 2 -12.55 -16.28 4.63
CA LEU A 2 -11.65 -15.28 5.20
C LEU A 2 -10.28 -15.49 4.55
N SER A 3 -9.98 -14.71 3.53
CA SER A 3 -8.64 -14.61 2.99
C SER A 3 -7.79 -13.90 4.05
N ASP A 4 -6.93 -14.63 4.77
CA ASP A 4 -5.97 -13.98 5.65
C ASP A 4 -5.11 -13.03 4.80
N GLU A 5 -5.28 -11.73 5.03
CA GLU A 5 -4.56 -10.68 4.28
C GLU A 5 -3.14 -10.46 4.83
N ILE A 6 -2.79 -11.19 5.90
CA ILE A 6 -1.50 -11.15 6.56
C ILE A 6 -0.72 -12.45 6.33
N ALA A 7 0.58 -12.32 6.15
CA ALA A 7 1.53 -13.43 6.06
C ALA A 7 2.39 -13.44 7.34
N PRO A 8 2.39 -14.54 8.12
CA PRO A 8 3.23 -14.70 9.29
C PRO A 8 4.71 -14.85 8.90
N LEU A 9 5.59 -14.58 9.87
CA LEU A 9 7.03 -14.61 9.68
C LEU A 9 7.54 -15.92 9.08
N GLU A 10 7.02 -17.05 9.53
CA GLU A 10 7.41 -18.39 9.09
C GLU A 10 7.10 -18.60 7.61
N GLU A 11 5.90 -18.21 7.18
CA GLU A 11 5.45 -18.27 5.79
C GLU A 11 6.33 -17.38 4.90
N VAL A 12 6.56 -16.14 5.32
CA VAL A 12 7.38 -15.20 4.55
C VAL A 12 8.82 -15.68 4.46
N ALA A 13 9.39 -16.18 5.56
CA ALA A 13 10.74 -16.74 5.58
C ALA A 13 10.89 -17.95 4.65
N GLN A 14 9.89 -18.84 4.64
CA GLN A 14 9.84 -19.98 3.73
C GLN A 14 9.75 -19.52 2.28
N ALA A 15 8.89 -18.54 1.97
CA ALA A 15 8.68 -18.04 0.62
C ALA A 15 9.94 -17.39 0.02
N ILE A 16 10.76 -16.73 0.84
CA ILE A 16 12.05 -16.16 0.41
C ILE A 16 13.23 -17.14 0.48
N GLY A 17 13.00 -18.37 0.98
CA GLY A 17 14.05 -19.39 1.14
C GLY A 17 15.12 -19.02 2.17
N ARG A 18 14.75 -18.31 3.25
CA ARG A 18 15.70 -17.89 4.31
C ARG A 18 15.24 -18.35 5.70
N PRO A 19 16.17 -18.52 6.65
CA PRO A 19 15.80 -18.84 8.03
C PRO A 19 14.96 -17.73 8.69
N VAL A 20 14.00 -18.11 9.53
CA VAL A 20 13.14 -17.21 10.32
C VAL A 20 13.97 -16.18 11.12
N ALA A 21 15.01 -16.65 11.81
CA ALA A 21 15.90 -15.78 12.59
C ALA A 21 16.69 -14.79 11.72
N TRP A 22 17.00 -15.17 10.48
CA TRP A 22 17.65 -14.28 9.53
C TRP A 22 16.70 -13.15 9.12
N LEU A 23 15.44 -13.47 8.80
CA LEU A 23 14.43 -12.48 8.40
C LEU A 23 14.14 -11.48 9.53
N LYS A 24 14.05 -11.92 10.79
CA LYS A 24 13.88 -11.01 11.95
C LYS A 24 14.97 -9.94 12.04
N ARG A 25 16.21 -10.28 11.66
CA ARG A 25 17.38 -9.39 11.76
C ARG A 25 17.56 -8.54 10.50
N ASN A 26 17.22 -9.07 9.33
CA ASN A 26 17.57 -8.47 8.04
C ASN A 26 16.40 -7.86 7.27
N TRP A 27 15.15 -7.97 7.75
CA TRP A 27 13.99 -7.45 7.02
C TRP A 27 14.11 -5.96 6.67
N LEU A 28 14.68 -5.13 7.56
CA LEU A 28 14.82 -3.69 7.30
C LEU A 28 15.86 -3.42 6.22
N LYS A 29 16.98 -4.15 6.25
CA LYS A 29 18.00 -4.10 5.20
C LYS A 29 17.42 -4.51 3.85
N LEU A 30 16.62 -5.57 3.85
CA LEU A 30 15.93 -6.06 2.65
C LEU A 30 14.95 -5.01 2.10
N HIS A 31 14.26 -4.25 2.96
CA HIS A 31 13.42 -3.14 2.54
C HIS A 31 14.22 -2.02 1.89
N LEU A 32 15.35 -1.63 2.48
CA LEU A 32 16.20 -0.55 1.98
C LEU A 32 16.89 -0.90 0.66
N GLU A 33 17.34 -2.14 0.49
CA GLU A 33 18.12 -2.57 -0.68
C GLU A 33 17.23 -3.08 -1.82
N GLN A 34 16.13 -3.75 -1.51
CA GLN A 34 15.33 -4.53 -2.49
C GLN A 34 13.85 -4.17 -2.45
N ASN A 35 13.47 -3.05 -1.81
CA ASN A 35 12.08 -2.61 -1.67
C ASN A 35 11.14 -3.67 -1.08
N PHE A 36 11.66 -4.56 -0.22
CA PHE A 36 10.84 -5.54 0.48
C PHE A 36 9.76 -4.87 1.35
N PRO A 37 8.54 -5.42 1.45
CA PRO A 37 7.47 -4.81 2.21
C PRO A 37 7.82 -4.54 3.69
N ARG A 38 7.37 -3.41 4.22
CA ARG A 38 7.45 -3.11 5.65
C ARG A 38 6.56 -4.07 6.44
N LYS A 39 7.03 -4.47 7.62
CA LYS A 39 6.23 -5.27 8.57
C LYS A 39 5.12 -4.41 9.18
N ILE A 40 4.03 -5.05 9.58
CA ILE A 40 2.97 -4.41 10.38
C ILE A 40 3.55 -4.11 11.78
N PRO A 41 3.27 -2.92 12.38
CA PRO A 41 3.85 -2.55 13.67
C PRO A 41 3.59 -3.57 14.79
N THR A 42 2.39 -4.14 14.81
CA THR A 42 1.87 -5.04 15.86
C THR A 42 2.56 -6.42 15.92
N GLY A 43 3.42 -6.77 14.97
CA GLY A 43 4.10 -8.07 15.01
C GLY A 43 5.21 -8.26 13.97
N PHE A 44 5.65 -9.51 13.82
CA PHE A 44 6.47 -9.97 12.69
C PHE A 44 5.56 -10.57 11.63
N VAL A 45 4.70 -9.72 11.08
CA VAL A 45 3.70 -10.07 10.06
C VAL A 45 3.75 -9.04 8.94
N TRP A 46 3.46 -9.47 7.72
CA TRP A 46 3.47 -8.63 6.53
C TRP A 46 2.13 -8.69 5.79
N PRO A 47 1.76 -7.67 5.02
CA PRO A 47 0.64 -7.79 4.09
C PRO A 47 0.94 -8.85 3.03
N ARG A 48 0.14 -9.92 2.97
CA ARG A 48 0.37 -11.06 2.08
C ARG A 48 0.47 -10.64 0.61
N ARG A 49 -0.45 -9.78 0.16
CA ARG A 49 -0.44 -9.23 -1.21
C ARG A 49 0.84 -8.48 -1.55
N ALA A 50 1.39 -7.70 -0.62
CA ALA A 50 2.64 -6.98 -0.88
C ALA A 50 3.82 -7.95 -1.03
N VAL A 51 3.88 -8.99 -0.20
CA VAL A 51 4.90 -10.04 -0.30
C VAL A 51 4.76 -10.82 -1.60
N GLU A 52 3.55 -11.20 -2.00
CA GLU A 52 3.28 -11.88 -3.28
C GLU A 52 3.75 -11.06 -4.49
N VAL A 53 3.44 -9.77 -4.51
CA VAL A 53 3.87 -8.88 -5.60
C VAL A 53 5.39 -8.77 -5.63
N TRP A 54 6.04 -8.65 -4.47
CA TRP A 54 7.50 -8.59 -4.37
C TRP A 54 8.19 -9.89 -4.81
N LEU A 55 7.63 -11.04 -4.45
CA LEU A 55 8.12 -12.35 -4.90
C LEU A 55 7.95 -12.52 -6.41
N ARG A 56 6.81 -12.12 -6.96
CA ARG A 56 6.53 -12.18 -8.40
C ARG A 56 7.45 -11.25 -9.20
N SER A 57 7.81 -10.10 -8.65
CA SER A 57 8.77 -9.19 -9.27
C SER A 57 10.23 -9.62 -9.07
N ALA A 58 10.50 -10.78 -8.44
CA ALA A 58 11.84 -11.28 -8.13
C ALA A 58 12.72 -10.27 -7.36
N GLY A 59 12.12 -9.42 -6.53
CA GLY A 59 12.83 -8.31 -5.87
C GLY A 59 13.26 -7.18 -6.81
N GLN A 60 12.93 -7.27 -8.11
CA GLN A 60 13.08 -6.20 -9.09
C GLN A 60 11.81 -5.35 -9.11
N PHE A 61 11.63 -4.53 -8.08
CA PHE A 61 10.82 -3.33 -8.28
C PHE A 61 11.63 -2.34 -9.11
N ALA A 62 11.51 -2.43 -10.44
CA ALA A 62 11.54 -1.20 -11.22
C ALA A 62 10.38 -0.35 -10.68
N PRO A 63 10.58 0.95 -10.37
CA PRO A 63 9.48 1.78 -9.92
C PRO A 63 8.43 1.78 -11.04
N ALA A 64 7.36 1.02 -10.85
CA ALA A 64 6.16 1.21 -11.66
C ALA A 64 5.75 2.66 -11.39
N PRO A 65 5.60 3.50 -12.43
CA PRO A 65 5.18 4.88 -12.22
C PRO A 65 3.92 4.83 -11.37
N LEU A 66 3.93 5.56 -10.25
CA LEU A 66 2.73 5.78 -9.47
C LEU A 66 1.65 6.20 -10.47
N PRO A 67 0.44 5.59 -10.45
CA PRO A 67 -0.63 6.07 -11.28
C PRO A 67 -0.74 7.57 -11.02
N ALA A 68 -0.67 8.36 -12.09
CA ALA A 68 -0.80 9.80 -12.00
C ALA A 68 -2.02 10.11 -11.14
N ASN A 69 -1.88 11.09 -10.23
CA ASN A 69 -2.94 11.52 -9.35
C ASN A 69 -4.27 11.57 -10.13
N GLN A 70 -5.18 10.66 -9.80
CA GLN A 70 -6.48 10.54 -10.48
C GLN A 70 -7.44 11.65 -10.06
N ASN A 71 -7.00 12.61 -9.24
CA ASN A 71 -7.65 13.91 -9.08
C ASN A 71 -7.48 14.75 -10.37
N GLY A 72 -7.86 14.18 -11.52
CA GLY A 72 -8.10 14.95 -12.72
C GLY A 72 -9.16 16.01 -12.47
N PRO A 73 -9.27 17.02 -13.34
CA PRO A 73 -10.20 18.14 -13.21
C PRO A 73 -11.65 17.72 -13.50
N GLU A 74 -12.09 16.56 -13.03
CA GLU A 74 -13.46 16.10 -13.13
C GLU A 74 -14.32 16.84 -12.11
N GLY A 75 -14.80 18.00 -12.57
CA GLY A 75 -15.72 18.85 -11.84
C GLY A 75 -15.00 19.73 -10.83
N ASP A 76 -15.14 21.03 -11.01
CA ASP A 76 -14.81 22.00 -9.99
C ASP A 76 -15.77 21.77 -8.80
N ALA A 77 -15.41 20.82 -7.93
CA ALA A 77 -16.20 20.41 -6.77
C ALA A 77 -16.45 21.60 -5.84
N ILE A 78 -15.56 22.60 -5.89
CA ILE A 78 -15.71 23.87 -5.20
C ILE A 78 -16.82 24.70 -5.84
N ALA A 79 -16.87 24.80 -7.17
CA ALA A 79 -17.98 25.47 -7.87
C ALA A 79 -19.33 24.77 -7.65
N ALA A 80 -19.37 23.43 -7.66
CA ALA A 80 -20.59 22.67 -7.39
C ALA A 80 -21.10 22.89 -5.95
N ALA A 81 -20.19 22.87 -4.97
CA ALA A 81 -20.53 23.15 -3.58
C ALA A 81 -20.99 24.62 -3.37
N ALA A 82 -20.34 25.58 -4.04
CA ALA A 82 -20.72 26.98 -3.99
C ALA A 82 -22.09 27.26 -4.64
N ALA A 83 -22.42 26.55 -5.72
CA ALA A 83 -23.74 26.61 -6.35
C ALA A 83 -24.82 26.05 -5.41
N ALA A 84 -24.58 24.89 -4.80
CA ALA A 84 -25.51 24.28 -3.85
C ALA A 84 -25.73 25.15 -2.61
N LEU A 85 -24.69 25.83 -2.11
CA LEU A 85 -24.82 26.78 -1.00
C LEU A 85 -25.63 28.02 -1.39
N ARG A 86 -25.42 28.56 -2.59
CA ARG A 86 -26.23 29.66 -3.13
C ARG A 86 -27.67 29.25 -3.37
N GLU A 87 -27.95 28.02 -3.76
CA GLU A 87 -29.32 27.54 -3.93
C GLU A 87 -30.04 27.40 -2.57
N ARG A 88 -29.32 26.95 -1.54
CA ARG A 88 -29.87 26.77 -0.18
C ARG A 88 -30.05 28.07 0.59
N TYR A 89 -29.14 29.03 0.41
CA TYR A 89 -29.07 30.24 1.23
C TYR A 89 -29.15 31.54 0.41
N GLY A 90 -29.23 31.45 -0.91
CA GLY A 90 -29.27 32.59 -1.84
C GLY A 90 -30.66 32.94 -2.34
N ALA A 91 -31.68 32.83 -1.48
CA ALA A 91 -32.90 33.61 -1.69
C ALA A 91 -32.62 35.09 -1.38
N ARG A 92 -32.43 35.83 -2.48
CA ARG A 92 -32.35 37.28 -2.72
C ARG A 92 -33.76 37.93 -2.56
N PRO A 93 -33.98 39.26 -2.53
CA PRO A 93 -33.18 40.43 -2.12
C PRO A 93 -33.51 40.95 -0.70
#